data_AF-A0AB34CNK7-F1
#
_entry.id   AF-A0AB34CNK7-F1
#
_cell.length_a   1.000
_cell.length_b   1.000
_cell.length_c   1.000
_cell.angle_alpha   90.00
_cell.angle_beta   90.00
_cell.angle_gamma   90.00
#
_symmetry.space_group_name_H-M   'P 1'
#
loop_
_entity.id
_entity.type
_entity.pdbx_description
1 polymer ?
#
loop_
_entity_poly.entity_id
_entity_poly.type
_entity_poly.pdbx_seq_one_letter_code
_entity_poly.pdbx_strand_id
1 'polypeptide(L)'
;MKIGITNNQYPEQRNILVNPDNEYINLKKSNLFYFINPLRTRLLKKNKTFVFQPVPFSGASRADILHLFNEVAITQQKWVASFETELPRVLPVAGVAKQDNPELQRLIPYLLKDNCLGLIAISDATLNIQMKLFKPDVAQQIRRKTLVLHPPQKLFVQQKTPRQPGVLKLIFAGNEFYRKGGAEVVLAISELIEEHRLDESQLDLQLIGDLTKRRNVAHRQFQDDDAFCRDIENRIKRYRCITHHSQMENSALMQLFRQSDAGLLPTWQETYGFSVLEMQANGCPVITSNVRALPEINPANAGWVIASPLNADREYSITSAEQKSQLRRSLVDGLKSTLLAIIERPEILQEKGEAAILRIKEQHDTQRYIARLNEIYSRGVMNVTQHPPVVSI
;
A
#
# COMPACT_ATOMS: atom_id res chain seq x y z
N MET A 1 11.03 -21.75 13.61
CA MET A 1 11.39 -20.77 14.68
C MET A 1 10.11 -20.24 15.31
N LYS A 2 10.13 -19.86 16.59
CA LYS A 2 8.98 -19.23 17.28
C LYS A 2 9.03 -17.72 17.15
N ILE A 3 8.09 -17.12 16.43
CA ILE A 3 8.05 -15.68 16.16
C ILE A 3 6.89 -15.04 16.91
N GLY A 4 7.20 -14.08 17.78
CA GLY A 4 6.20 -13.30 18.51
C GLY A 4 5.65 -12.16 17.66
N ILE A 5 4.32 -12.09 17.53
CA ILE A 5 3.59 -11.05 16.78
C ILE A 5 2.53 -10.38 17.67
N THR A 6 2.10 -9.17 17.34
CA THR A 6 1.04 -8.44 18.09
C THR A 6 -0.31 -8.45 17.39
N ASN A 7 -0.36 -8.85 16.12
CA ASN A 7 -1.56 -8.81 15.30
C ASN A 7 -1.45 -9.77 14.12
N ASN A 8 -2.57 -10.03 13.45
CA ASN A 8 -2.68 -10.89 12.28
C ASN A 8 -3.55 -10.26 11.19
N GLN A 9 -3.52 -8.92 11.08
CA GLN A 9 -4.25 -8.22 10.02
C GLN A 9 -3.52 -8.37 8.70
N TYR A 10 -4.09 -7.77 7.66
CA TYR A 10 -3.59 -7.88 6.31
C TYR A 10 -2.09 -7.49 6.17
N PRO A 11 -1.56 -6.40 6.77
CA PRO A 11 -0.13 -6.10 6.67
C PRO A 11 0.77 -7.18 7.31
N GLU A 12 0.40 -7.74 8.46
CA GLU A 12 1.16 -8.81 9.10
C GLU A 12 1.08 -10.11 8.31
N GLN A 13 -0.09 -10.45 7.75
CA GLN A 13 -0.25 -11.59 6.85
C GLN A 13 0.67 -11.49 5.63
N ARG A 14 0.81 -10.28 5.09
CA ARG A 14 1.61 -10.01 3.89
C ARG A 14 3.12 -9.93 4.16
N ASN A 15 3.55 -9.48 5.34
CA ASN A 15 4.97 -9.18 5.59
C ASN A 15 5.64 -10.09 6.63
N ILE A 16 4.86 -10.79 7.46
CA ILE A 16 5.39 -11.50 8.64
C ILE A 16 4.98 -12.97 8.61
N LEU A 17 3.69 -13.24 8.41
CA LEU A 17 3.07 -14.59 8.49
C LEU A 17 3.22 -15.39 7.19
N VAL A 18 4.35 -15.25 6.52
CA VAL A 18 4.59 -15.76 5.16
C VAL A 18 5.23 -17.14 5.12
N ASN A 19 5.91 -17.56 6.20
CA ASN A 19 6.61 -18.84 6.26
C ASN A 19 5.81 -19.86 7.11
N PRO A 20 5.20 -20.89 6.51
CA PRO A 20 4.42 -21.89 7.26
C PRO A 20 5.26 -22.74 8.22
N ASP A 21 6.58 -22.82 8.03
CA ASP A 21 7.49 -23.59 8.90
C ASP A 21 7.78 -22.90 10.24
N ASN A 22 7.32 -21.65 10.40
CA ASN A 22 7.45 -20.90 11.64
C ASN A 22 6.20 -21.04 12.53
N GLU A 23 6.42 -21.09 13.83
CA GLU A 23 5.35 -21.01 14.83
C GLU A 23 5.13 -19.55 15.20
N TYR A 24 3.96 -18.99 14.86
CA TYR A 24 3.62 -17.60 15.17
C TYR A 24 2.83 -17.50 16.47
N ILE A 25 3.42 -16.86 17.47
CA ILE A 25 2.84 -16.70 18.80
C ILE A 25 2.20 -15.32 18.90
N ASN A 26 0.89 -15.28 19.10
CA ASN A 26 0.17 -14.03 19.30
C ASN A 26 0.38 -13.48 20.72
N LEU A 27 1.17 -12.41 20.81
CA LEU A 27 1.55 -11.70 22.03
C LEU A 27 0.75 -10.41 22.26
N LYS A 28 -0.37 -10.22 21.57
CA LYS A 28 -1.23 -9.03 21.70
C LYS A 28 -1.60 -8.74 23.16
N LYS A 29 -2.03 -9.78 23.90
CA LYS A 29 -2.40 -9.68 25.33
C LYS A 29 -1.19 -9.58 26.27
N SER A 30 0.01 -9.89 25.78
CA SER A 30 1.26 -9.74 26.50
C SER A 30 1.84 -8.32 26.37
N ASN A 31 1.28 -7.49 25.49
CA ASN A 31 1.70 -6.10 25.31
C ASN A 31 1.04 -5.18 26.36
N LEU A 32 1.81 -4.52 27.20
CA LEU A 32 1.34 -3.52 28.16
C LEU A 32 0.54 -2.40 27.46
N PHE A 33 0.96 -1.98 26.26
CA PHE A 33 0.27 -0.94 25.49
C PHE A 33 -1.07 -1.39 24.91
N TYR A 34 -1.38 -2.69 24.91
CA TYR A 34 -2.73 -3.16 24.60
C TYR A 34 -3.75 -2.65 25.63
N PHE A 35 -3.37 -2.57 26.91
CA PHE A 35 -4.23 -2.11 28.00
C PHE A 35 -4.11 -0.60 28.22
N ILE A 36 -2.93 -0.02 28.04
CA ILE A 36 -2.70 1.43 28.23
C ILE A 36 -3.36 2.26 27.12
N ASN A 37 -3.35 1.80 25.87
CA ASN A 37 -3.87 2.60 24.76
C ASN A 37 -5.36 2.97 24.89
N PRO A 38 -6.28 2.06 25.25
CA PRO A 38 -7.68 2.41 25.51
C PRO A 38 -7.84 3.48 26.61
N LEU A 39 -7.07 3.40 27.70
CA LEU A 39 -7.06 4.39 28.77
C LEU A 39 -6.57 5.76 28.25
N ARG A 40 -5.47 5.77 27.49
CA ARG A 40 -4.91 7.00 26.90
C ARG A 40 -5.89 7.69 25.97
N THR A 41 -6.51 6.96 25.05
CA THR A 41 -7.33 7.57 24.00
C THR A 41 -8.71 7.94 24.51
N ARG A 42 -9.36 7.10 25.33
CA ARG A 42 -10.74 7.34 25.79
C ARG A 42 -10.82 8.27 27.00
N LEU A 43 -9.95 8.07 27.99
CA LEU A 43 -10.03 8.83 29.25
C LEU A 43 -9.11 10.07 29.22
N LEU A 44 -7.87 9.91 28.77
CA LEU A 44 -6.91 11.01 28.77
C LEU A 44 -6.93 11.87 27.49
N LYS A 45 -7.71 11.46 26.47
CA LYS A 45 -7.74 12.09 25.13
C LYS A 45 -6.34 12.30 24.52
N LYS A 46 -5.40 11.40 24.86
CA LYS A 46 -4.03 11.41 24.35
C LYS A 46 -3.90 10.51 23.13
N ASN A 47 -2.90 10.79 22.31
CA ASN A 47 -2.54 9.97 21.15
C ASN A 47 -2.23 8.52 21.55
N LYS A 48 -2.68 7.59 20.70
CA LYS A 48 -2.30 6.18 20.75
C LYS A 48 -0.78 6.06 20.54
N THR A 49 -0.16 5.18 21.32
CA THR A 49 1.25 4.82 21.20
C THR A 49 1.41 3.49 20.45
N PHE A 50 2.36 3.44 19.51
CA PHE A 50 2.67 2.25 18.69
C PHE A 50 3.92 1.55 19.23
N VAL A 51 3.75 0.88 20.37
CA VAL A 51 4.85 0.23 21.11
C VAL A 51 4.41 -1.16 21.53
N PHE A 52 5.35 -2.10 21.47
CA PHE A 52 5.27 -3.35 22.19
C PHE A 52 6.15 -3.27 23.43
N GLN A 53 5.56 -3.45 24.61
CA GLN A 53 6.29 -3.62 25.85
C GLN A 53 5.73 -4.84 26.58
N PRO A 54 6.50 -5.91 26.79
CA PRO A 54 5.97 -7.11 27.43
C PRO A 54 5.57 -6.79 28.89
N VAL A 55 4.39 -7.24 29.30
CA VAL A 55 3.98 -7.26 30.70
C VAL A 55 4.91 -8.24 31.44
N PRO A 56 5.34 -7.96 32.69
CA PRO A 56 6.12 -8.92 33.46
C PRO A 56 5.44 -10.31 33.49
N PHE A 57 6.22 -11.37 33.32
CA PHE A 57 5.76 -12.77 33.32
C PHE A 57 4.77 -13.17 32.22
N SER A 58 4.52 -12.32 31.21
CA SER A 58 3.44 -12.50 30.21
C SER A 58 3.69 -13.52 29.09
N GLY A 59 4.56 -14.51 29.28
CA GLY A 59 4.86 -15.52 28.27
C GLY A 59 5.51 -14.99 26.99
N ALA A 60 5.86 -13.71 26.89
CA ALA A 60 6.59 -13.12 25.76
C ALA A 60 7.96 -13.79 25.55
N SER A 61 8.55 -14.34 26.62
CA SER A 61 9.76 -15.17 26.59
C SER A 61 9.61 -16.49 25.84
N ARG A 62 8.40 -16.89 25.43
CA ARG A 62 8.15 -18.10 24.64
C ARG A 62 8.57 -17.98 23.18
N ALA A 63 8.74 -16.76 22.67
CA ALA A 63 9.20 -16.51 21.31
C ALA A 63 10.73 -16.41 21.25
N ASP A 64 11.33 -16.91 20.18
CA ASP A 64 12.77 -16.77 19.93
C ASP A 64 13.11 -15.31 19.54
N ILE A 65 12.19 -14.67 18.82
CA ILE A 65 12.30 -13.30 18.30
C ILE A 65 10.93 -12.65 18.17
N LEU A 66 10.85 -11.33 18.28
CA LEU A 66 9.65 -10.54 17.95
C LEU A 66 9.73 -10.00 16.51
N HIS A 67 8.64 -10.11 15.75
CA HIS A 67 8.49 -9.35 14.49
C HIS A 67 7.21 -8.52 14.56
N LEU A 68 7.36 -7.20 14.58
CA LEU A 68 6.28 -6.24 14.74
C LEU A 68 6.00 -5.48 13.44
N PHE A 69 4.78 -4.95 13.29
CA PHE A 69 4.42 -4.08 12.17
C PHE A 69 4.05 -2.68 12.67
N ASN A 70 4.77 -1.64 12.21
CA ASN A 70 4.64 -0.25 12.65
C ASN A 70 4.82 0.01 14.17
N GLU A 71 5.32 -0.96 14.94
CA GLU A 71 5.52 -0.84 16.40
C GLU A 71 6.99 -0.99 16.80
N VAL A 72 7.41 -0.24 17.81
CA VAL A 72 8.76 -0.33 18.40
C VAL A 72 8.72 -1.23 19.63
N ALA A 73 9.68 -2.14 19.77
CA ALA A 73 9.77 -2.99 20.96
C ALA A 73 10.61 -2.33 22.07
N ILE A 74 10.00 -2.17 23.25
CA ILE A 74 10.68 -1.79 24.50
C ILE A 74 10.91 -3.07 25.30
N THR A 75 12.04 -3.73 25.03
CA THR A 75 12.39 -5.03 25.60
C THR A 75 13.90 -5.27 25.51
N GLN A 76 14.38 -6.33 26.17
CA GLN A 76 15.72 -6.91 25.99
C GLN A 76 15.73 -8.07 24.96
N GLN A 77 14.56 -8.60 24.60
CA GLN A 77 14.42 -9.66 23.59
C GLN A 77 14.84 -9.16 22.21
N LYS A 78 15.36 -10.06 21.37
CA LYS A 78 15.65 -9.77 19.96
C LYS A 78 14.36 -9.42 19.23
N TRP A 79 14.41 -8.41 18.36
CA TRP A 79 13.24 -7.97 17.61
C TRP A 79 13.58 -7.36 16.25
N VAL A 80 12.63 -7.46 15.34
CA VAL A 80 12.60 -6.87 13.99
C VAL A 80 11.27 -6.14 13.83
N ALA A 81 11.24 -5.09 13.02
CA ALA A 81 9.97 -4.47 12.64
C ALA A 81 9.89 -4.13 11.15
N SER A 82 8.75 -4.48 10.56
CA SER A 82 8.34 -3.99 9.25
C SER A 82 7.48 -2.74 9.39
N PHE A 83 7.56 -1.80 8.45
CA PHE A 83 6.79 -0.56 8.52
C PHE A 83 6.42 0.00 7.14
N GLU A 84 5.32 0.75 7.07
CA GLU A 84 4.72 1.23 5.81
C GLU A 84 4.86 2.73 5.55
N THR A 85 5.28 3.50 6.56
CA THR A 85 5.48 4.96 6.44
C THR A 85 6.67 5.37 7.26
N GLU A 86 6.64 5.05 8.55
CA GLU A 86 7.69 5.43 9.49
C GLU A 86 7.65 4.58 10.75
N LEU A 87 8.80 4.54 11.41
CA LEU A 87 9.06 3.85 12.65
C LEU A 87 10.15 4.66 13.40
N PRO A 88 9.90 5.14 14.63
CA PRO A 88 8.69 5.01 15.42
C PRO A 88 7.51 5.77 14.80
N ARG A 89 6.33 5.14 14.75
CA ARG A 89 5.10 5.82 14.34
C ARG A 89 4.59 6.70 15.46
N VAL A 90 4.53 8.01 15.23
CA VAL A 90 4.01 8.98 16.20
C VAL A 90 2.91 9.81 15.57
N LEU A 91 1.81 10.00 16.31
CA LEU A 91 0.70 10.83 15.83
C LEU A 91 1.04 12.32 16.03
N PRO A 92 0.53 13.21 15.16
CA PRO A 92 0.76 14.65 15.26
C PRO A 92 0.36 15.22 16.63
N VAL A 93 1.12 16.21 17.10
CA VAL A 93 0.83 17.01 18.29
C VAL A 93 0.75 18.47 17.85
N ALA A 94 -0.32 19.17 18.22
CA ALA A 94 -0.54 20.55 17.77
C ALA A 94 0.63 21.46 18.18
N GLY A 95 1.13 22.26 17.23
CA GLY A 95 2.25 23.17 17.46
C GLY A 95 3.63 22.52 17.58
N VAL A 96 3.74 21.20 17.45
CA VAL A 96 5.01 20.46 17.57
C VAL A 96 5.38 19.87 16.22
N ALA A 97 6.53 20.27 15.68
CA ALA A 97 7.09 19.65 14.50
C ALA A 97 7.34 18.17 14.77
N LYS A 98 7.18 17.33 13.75
CA LYS A 98 7.21 15.87 13.93
C LYS A 98 8.54 15.37 14.53
N GLN A 99 9.65 15.97 14.11
CA GLN A 99 10.99 15.66 14.62
C GLN A 99 11.15 16.01 16.10
N ASP A 100 10.42 17.01 16.60
CA ASP A 100 10.46 17.45 18.00
C ASP A 100 9.45 16.71 18.88
N ASN A 101 8.72 15.73 18.32
CA ASN A 101 7.74 14.96 19.08
C ASN A 101 8.43 14.22 20.24
N PRO A 102 8.04 14.46 21.51
CA PRO A 102 8.71 13.84 22.66
C PRO A 102 8.64 12.31 22.65
N GLU A 103 7.57 11.75 22.10
CA GLU A 103 7.43 10.29 21.97
C GLU A 103 8.38 9.72 20.92
N LEU A 104 8.63 10.45 19.83
CA LEU A 104 9.62 10.07 18.82
C LEU A 104 11.01 10.03 19.45
N GLN A 105 11.40 11.12 20.13
CA GLN A 105 12.70 11.23 20.79
C GLN A 105 12.92 10.13 21.84
N ARG A 106 11.88 9.79 22.59
CA ARG A 106 11.92 8.69 23.57
C ARG A 106 12.10 7.30 22.92
N LEU A 107 11.60 7.09 21.69
CA LEU A 107 11.60 5.79 21.04
C LEU A 107 12.82 5.54 20.14
N ILE A 108 13.48 6.58 19.62
CA ILE A 108 14.69 6.48 18.81
C ILE A 108 15.77 5.58 19.44
N PRO A 109 16.12 5.69 20.74
CA PRO A 109 17.18 4.87 21.33
C PRO A 109 16.91 3.37 21.22
N TYR A 110 15.65 2.93 21.18
CA TYR A 110 15.31 1.50 21.06
C TYR A 110 15.59 0.94 19.67
N LEU A 111 15.50 1.76 18.62
CA LEU A 111 15.89 1.37 17.26
C LEU A 111 17.39 1.15 17.15
N LEU A 112 18.18 1.83 17.98
CA LEU A 112 19.64 1.80 17.94
C LEU A 112 20.24 0.64 18.75
N LYS A 113 19.49 0.03 19.67
CA LYS A 113 19.99 -1.09 20.50
C LYS A 113 20.32 -2.33 19.68
N ASP A 114 21.28 -3.12 20.16
CA ASP A 114 21.74 -4.34 19.48
C ASP A 114 20.69 -5.45 19.41
N ASN A 115 19.73 -5.47 20.33
CA ASN A 115 18.60 -6.38 20.26
C ASN A 115 17.56 -5.99 19.19
N CYS A 116 17.62 -4.77 18.64
CA CYS A 116 16.94 -4.42 17.39
C CYS A 116 17.78 -4.94 16.23
N LEU A 117 17.38 -6.10 15.70
CA LEU A 117 18.12 -6.80 14.66
C LEU A 117 17.88 -6.22 13.27
N GLY A 118 16.77 -5.53 13.05
CA GLY A 118 16.44 -5.01 11.74
C GLY A 118 15.16 -4.19 11.66
N LEU A 119 15.19 -3.19 10.78
CA LEU A 119 14.03 -2.40 10.39
C LEU A 119 13.79 -2.64 8.89
N ILE A 120 12.57 -3.03 8.53
CA ILE A 120 12.20 -3.42 7.18
C ILE A 120 11.22 -2.39 6.63
N ALA A 121 11.73 -1.50 5.77
CA ALA A 121 10.88 -0.63 4.98
C ALA A 121 10.25 -1.46 3.84
N ILE A 122 8.93 -1.38 3.66
CA ILE A 122 8.25 -2.16 2.61
C ILE A 122 8.45 -1.58 1.20
N SER A 123 9.06 -0.40 1.08
CA SER A 123 9.34 0.29 -0.19
C SER A 123 10.47 1.30 -0.04
N ASP A 124 11.07 1.72 -1.16
CA ASP A 124 12.03 2.82 -1.19
C ASP A 124 11.35 4.14 -0.79
N ALA A 125 10.10 4.38 -1.20
CA ALA A 125 9.31 5.51 -0.74
C ALA A 125 9.22 5.55 0.79
N THR A 126 8.93 4.40 1.42
CA THR A 126 8.89 4.27 2.88
C THR A 126 10.25 4.55 3.52
N LEU A 127 11.35 4.03 2.95
CA LEU A 127 12.70 4.32 3.44
C LEU A 127 13.02 5.83 3.34
N ASN A 128 12.68 6.46 2.22
CA ASN A 128 12.93 7.88 1.99
C ASN A 128 12.16 8.77 2.96
N ILE A 129 10.91 8.44 3.27
CA ILE A 129 10.12 9.13 4.31
C ILE A 129 10.79 8.94 5.68
N GLN A 130 11.18 7.70 6.01
CA GLN A 130 11.82 7.36 7.28
C GLN A 130 13.10 8.17 7.54
N MET A 131 13.94 8.36 6.52
CA MET A 131 15.23 9.05 6.69
C MET A 131 15.05 10.55 6.99
N LYS A 132 13.95 11.18 6.55
CA LYS A 132 13.63 12.58 6.87
C LYS A 132 13.11 12.77 8.30
N LEU A 133 12.73 11.69 8.98
CA LEU A 133 12.21 11.75 10.35
C LEU A 133 13.31 12.09 11.37
N PHE A 134 14.57 11.86 11.03
CA PHE A 134 15.69 11.94 11.97
C PHE A 134 16.71 13.00 11.58
N LYS A 135 17.47 13.47 12.58
CA LYS A 135 18.69 14.25 12.36
C LYS A 135 19.73 13.39 11.60
N PRO A 136 20.63 13.99 10.79
CA PRO A 136 21.51 13.24 9.90
C PRO A 136 22.36 12.14 10.56
N ASP A 137 22.87 12.40 11.77
CA ASP A 137 23.68 11.46 12.57
C ASP A 137 22.86 10.24 13.02
N VAL A 138 21.64 10.46 13.50
CA VAL A 138 20.70 9.39 13.88
C VAL A 138 20.21 8.65 12.65
N ALA A 139 19.89 9.37 11.57
CA ALA A 139 19.46 8.79 10.30
C ALA A 139 20.51 7.81 9.76
N GLN A 140 21.80 8.17 9.80
CA GLN A 140 22.89 7.28 9.35
C GLN A 140 22.98 6.00 10.18
N GLN A 141 22.81 6.09 11.51
CA GLN A 141 22.86 4.91 12.38
C GLN A 141 21.65 4.00 12.14
N ILE A 142 20.45 4.57 12.05
CA ILE A 142 19.23 3.83 11.74
C ILE A 142 19.34 3.19 10.35
N ARG A 143 19.85 3.91 9.35
CA ARG A 143 20.04 3.43 7.98
C ARG A 143 20.85 2.13 7.91
N ARG A 144 21.86 1.95 8.77
CA ARG A 144 22.67 0.73 8.85
C ARG A 144 21.88 -0.48 9.32
N LYS A 145 20.80 -0.27 10.08
CA LYS A 145 19.87 -1.31 10.55
C LYS A 145 18.61 -1.43 9.69
N THR A 146 18.45 -0.57 8.68
CA THR A 146 17.27 -0.56 7.81
C THR A 146 17.58 -1.17 6.45
N LEU A 147 16.68 -2.04 5.97
CA LEU A 147 16.67 -2.49 4.58
C LEU A 147 15.28 -2.28 3.96
N VAL A 148 15.25 -2.26 2.63
CA VAL A 148 14.01 -2.31 1.85
C VAL A 148 13.75 -3.76 1.50
N LEU A 149 12.55 -4.25 1.83
CA LEU A 149 12.08 -5.55 1.41
C LEU A 149 10.64 -5.41 0.97
N HIS A 150 10.42 -5.44 -0.34
CA HIS A 150 9.08 -5.41 -0.89
C HIS A 150 8.27 -6.64 -0.48
N PRO A 151 7.02 -6.47 0.00
CA PRO A 151 6.15 -7.58 0.32
C PRO A 151 6.08 -8.63 -0.79
N PRO A 152 6.07 -9.93 -0.45
CA PRO A 152 5.93 -11.00 -1.42
C PRO A 152 4.49 -11.06 -1.93
N GLN A 153 4.32 -11.69 -3.09
CA GLN A 153 3.01 -12.00 -3.65
C GLN A 153 3.07 -13.38 -4.31
N LYS A 154 2.17 -14.28 -3.89
CA LYS A 154 2.02 -15.58 -4.57
C LYS A 154 1.52 -15.34 -5.99
N LEU A 155 2.16 -15.98 -6.95
CA LEU A 155 1.73 -15.97 -8.33
C LEU A 155 0.49 -16.87 -8.52
N PHE A 156 -0.52 -16.37 -9.23
CA PHE A 156 -1.76 -17.11 -9.51
C PHE A 156 -1.82 -17.70 -10.92
N VAL A 157 -1.06 -17.12 -11.86
CA VAL A 157 -0.95 -17.59 -13.25
C VAL A 157 0.51 -17.57 -13.71
N GLN A 158 0.94 -18.54 -14.50
CA GLN A 158 2.33 -18.62 -14.95
C GLN A 158 2.64 -17.75 -16.17
N GLN A 159 1.62 -17.45 -16.97
CA GLN A 159 1.64 -16.64 -18.19
C GLN A 159 0.27 -15.97 -18.35
N LYS A 160 0.21 -14.87 -19.09
CA LYS A 160 -1.04 -14.16 -19.38
C LYS A 160 -1.79 -14.89 -20.47
N THR A 161 -3.05 -15.24 -20.19
CA THR A 161 -3.94 -15.80 -21.22
C THR A 161 -4.09 -14.81 -22.38
N PRO A 162 -3.89 -15.24 -23.64
CA PRO A 162 -4.10 -14.40 -24.80
C PRO A 162 -5.48 -13.74 -24.78
N ARG A 163 -5.49 -12.41 -24.89
CA ARG A 163 -6.73 -11.64 -24.96
C ARG A 163 -7.53 -12.03 -26.21
N GLN A 164 -8.83 -12.27 -26.03
CA GLN A 164 -9.75 -12.40 -27.15
C GLN A 164 -10.18 -11.00 -27.63
N PRO A 165 -10.30 -10.76 -28.95
CA PRO A 165 -10.87 -9.52 -29.46
C PRO A 165 -12.28 -9.26 -28.91
N GLY A 166 -12.65 -7.99 -28.77
CA GLY A 166 -13.98 -7.58 -28.27
C GLY A 166 -13.88 -6.56 -27.14
N VAL A 167 -14.83 -6.66 -26.20
CA VAL A 167 -15.02 -5.75 -25.06
C VAL A 167 -13.75 -5.64 -24.22
N LEU A 168 -13.36 -4.41 -23.86
CA LEU A 168 -12.27 -4.15 -22.93
C LEU A 168 -12.77 -4.32 -21.50
N LYS A 169 -12.21 -5.32 -20.80
CA LYS A 169 -12.61 -5.66 -19.42
C LYS A 169 -11.73 -4.95 -18.41
N LEU A 170 -12.32 -4.04 -17.65
CA LEU A 170 -11.66 -3.23 -16.65
C LEU A 170 -12.11 -3.61 -15.24
N ILE A 171 -11.20 -3.51 -14.28
CA ILE A 171 -11.54 -3.72 -12.86
C ILE A 171 -10.93 -2.67 -11.96
N PHE A 172 -11.74 -2.12 -11.07
CA PHE A 172 -11.32 -1.34 -9.92
C PHE A 172 -11.62 -2.12 -8.64
N ALA A 173 -10.64 -2.21 -7.73
CA ALA A 173 -10.84 -2.84 -6.43
C ALA A 173 -10.24 -1.99 -5.30
N GLY A 174 -11.11 -1.41 -4.48
CA GLY A 174 -10.73 -0.58 -3.35
C GLY A 174 -11.90 -0.27 -2.42
N ASN A 175 -11.86 -0.80 -1.20
CA ASN A 175 -12.93 -0.67 -0.21
C ASN A 175 -13.27 0.81 0.10
N GLU A 176 -12.26 1.67 0.30
CA GLU A 176 -12.46 3.12 0.41
C GLU A 176 -12.58 3.74 -0.99
N PHE A 177 -13.71 3.50 -1.66
CA PHE A 177 -13.94 3.79 -3.08
C PHE A 177 -13.43 5.18 -3.51
N TYR A 178 -13.86 6.24 -2.82
CA TYR A 178 -13.49 7.62 -3.17
C TYR A 178 -12.00 7.92 -2.92
N ARG A 179 -11.41 7.41 -1.84
CA ARG A 179 -9.95 7.57 -1.58
C ARG A 179 -9.11 6.79 -2.60
N LYS A 180 -9.60 5.63 -3.02
CA LYS A 180 -8.92 4.74 -3.96
C LYS A 180 -9.02 5.17 -5.42
N GLY A 181 -9.78 6.22 -5.71
CA GLY A 181 -9.87 6.80 -7.05
C GLY A 181 -11.07 6.30 -7.85
N GLY A 182 -12.05 5.66 -7.21
CA GLY A 182 -13.20 5.08 -7.90
C GLY A 182 -14.08 6.13 -8.58
N ALA A 183 -14.19 7.33 -7.99
CA ALA A 183 -14.91 8.44 -8.61
C ALA A 183 -14.22 8.90 -9.91
N GLU A 184 -12.89 8.99 -9.91
CA GLU A 184 -12.09 9.36 -11.07
C GLU A 184 -12.21 8.32 -12.20
N VAL A 185 -12.31 7.03 -11.86
CA VAL A 185 -12.63 5.97 -12.84
C VAL A 185 -13.99 6.19 -13.47
N VAL A 186 -15.04 6.43 -12.66
CA VAL A 186 -16.40 6.67 -13.16
C VAL A 186 -16.45 7.90 -14.06
N LEU A 187 -15.82 9.01 -13.64
CA LEU A 187 -15.73 10.23 -14.43
C LEU A 187 -15.06 9.96 -15.78
N ALA A 188 -13.87 9.36 -15.79
CA ALA A 188 -13.13 9.08 -17.02
C ALA A 188 -13.94 8.26 -18.04
N ILE A 189 -14.61 7.19 -17.58
CA ILE A 189 -15.45 6.35 -18.45
C ILE A 189 -16.66 7.11 -18.95
N SER A 190 -17.39 7.77 -18.05
CA SER A 190 -18.61 8.51 -18.41
C SER A 190 -18.33 9.67 -19.38
N GLU A 191 -17.25 10.42 -19.16
CA GLU A 191 -16.84 11.52 -20.03
C GLU A 191 -16.43 11.01 -21.41
N LEU A 192 -15.69 9.90 -21.52
CA LEU A 192 -15.35 9.32 -22.83
C LEU A 192 -16.58 8.90 -23.63
N ILE A 193 -17.63 8.43 -22.95
CA ILE A 193 -18.90 8.07 -23.58
C ILE A 193 -19.68 9.32 -23.98
N GLU A 194 -19.77 10.32 -23.09
CA GLU A 194 -20.43 11.61 -23.35
C GLU A 194 -19.76 12.40 -24.49
N GLU A 195 -18.44 12.33 -24.60
CA GLU A 195 -17.63 12.93 -25.67
C GLU A 195 -17.68 12.12 -26.98
N HIS A 196 -18.42 11.00 -27.03
CA HIS A 196 -18.48 10.08 -28.18
C HIS A 196 -17.12 9.53 -28.62
N ARG A 197 -16.17 9.43 -27.67
CA ARG A 197 -14.84 8.86 -27.92
C ARG A 197 -14.83 7.35 -27.72
N LEU A 198 -15.76 6.83 -26.92
CA LEU A 198 -16.01 5.41 -26.71
C LEU A 198 -17.52 5.13 -26.66
N ASP A 199 -17.90 3.93 -27.08
CA ASP A 199 -19.25 3.41 -26.89
C ASP A 199 -19.32 2.48 -25.67
N GLU A 200 -20.46 2.46 -24.97
CA GLU A 200 -20.68 1.57 -23.82
C GLU A 200 -20.43 0.09 -24.17
N SER A 201 -20.78 -0.34 -25.37
CA SER A 201 -20.59 -1.72 -25.85
C SER A 201 -19.13 -2.13 -25.98
N GLN A 202 -18.20 -1.19 -25.95
CA GLN A 202 -16.75 -1.46 -26.01
C GLN A 202 -16.16 -1.76 -24.62
N LEU A 203 -16.91 -1.55 -23.54
CA LEU A 203 -16.39 -1.58 -22.17
C LEU A 203 -17.19 -2.53 -21.26
N ASP A 204 -16.48 -3.17 -20.34
CA ASP A 204 -17.05 -3.87 -19.18
C ASP A 204 -16.22 -3.49 -17.96
N LEU A 205 -16.76 -2.62 -17.11
CA LEU A 205 -16.11 -2.10 -15.92
C LEU A 205 -16.72 -2.71 -14.66
N GLN A 206 -15.90 -3.42 -13.91
CA GLN A 206 -16.24 -3.97 -12.60
C GLN A 206 -15.69 -3.05 -11.50
N LEU A 207 -16.58 -2.48 -10.68
CA LEU A 207 -16.25 -1.61 -9.55
C LEU A 207 -16.49 -2.33 -8.22
N ILE A 208 -15.43 -2.65 -7.48
CA ILE A 208 -15.50 -3.27 -6.17
C ILE A 208 -15.08 -2.26 -5.10
N GLY A 209 -16.02 -1.78 -4.29
CA GLY A 209 -15.75 -0.82 -3.22
C GLY A 209 -16.99 -0.23 -2.56
N ASP A 210 -16.85 0.24 -1.33
CA ASP A 210 -17.95 0.77 -0.53
C ASP A 210 -18.20 2.27 -0.85
N LEU A 211 -19.32 2.56 -1.53
CA LEU A 211 -19.74 3.92 -1.88
C LEU A 211 -20.15 4.76 -0.66
N THR A 212 -20.35 4.16 0.51
CA THR A 212 -20.65 4.92 1.73
C THR A 212 -19.40 5.57 2.33
N LYS A 213 -18.19 5.12 1.95
CA LYS A 213 -16.91 5.67 2.42
C LYS A 213 -16.49 6.91 1.63
N ARG A 214 -17.30 7.96 1.75
CA ARG A 214 -17.13 9.25 1.04
C ARG A 214 -15.98 10.11 1.57
N ARG A 215 -15.57 9.91 2.83
CA ARG A 215 -14.49 10.69 3.42
C ARG A 215 -13.14 10.27 2.83
N ASN A 216 -12.45 11.21 2.20
CA ASN A 216 -11.11 11.01 1.65
C ASN A 216 -10.09 11.81 2.47
N VAL A 217 -9.25 11.11 3.22
CA VAL A 217 -8.22 11.76 4.06
C VAL A 217 -7.21 12.58 3.25
N ALA A 218 -6.98 12.26 1.97
CA ALA A 218 -6.11 13.04 1.09
C ALA A 218 -6.66 14.45 0.81
N HIS A 219 -7.99 14.61 0.81
CA HIS A 219 -8.65 15.89 0.54
C HIS A 219 -8.61 16.86 1.74
N ARG A 220 -8.21 16.39 2.94
CA ARG A 220 -8.15 17.20 4.17
C ARG A 220 -9.47 17.93 4.45
N GLN A 221 -9.48 19.26 4.47
CA GLN A 221 -10.70 20.05 4.67
C GLN A 221 -11.54 20.22 3.40
N PHE A 222 -10.99 19.92 2.22
CA PHE A 222 -11.63 20.10 0.92
C PHE A 222 -12.38 18.83 0.48
N GLN A 223 -13.16 18.24 1.39
CA GLN A 223 -13.94 17.03 1.09
C GLN A 223 -14.87 17.23 -0.10
N ASP A 224 -15.23 16.14 -0.77
CA ASP A 224 -16.29 16.18 -1.77
C ASP A 224 -17.65 16.28 -1.06
N ASP A 225 -18.57 17.03 -1.66
CA ASP A 225 -19.91 17.20 -1.13
C ASP A 225 -20.85 16.06 -1.56
N ASP A 226 -22.06 16.06 -1.00
CA ASP A 226 -23.06 15.05 -1.33
C ASP A 226 -23.58 15.17 -2.76
N ALA A 227 -23.52 16.34 -3.39
CA ALA A 227 -23.95 16.52 -4.77
C ALA A 227 -23.00 15.79 -5.72
N PHE A 228 -21.69 15.93 -5.51
CA PHE A 228 -20.67 15.18 -6.23
C PHE A 228 -20.85 13.67 -6.03
N CYS A 229 -20.99 13.20 -4.79
CA CYS A 229 -21.13 11.76 -4.53
C CYS A 229 -22.39 11.18 -5.19
N ARG A 230 -23.52 11.91 -5.16
CA ARG A 230 -24.75 11.50 -5.86
C ARG A 230 -24.59 11.47 -7.37
N ASP A 231 -23.86 12.42 -7.96
CA ASP A 231 -23.57 12.42 -9.39
C ASP A 231 -22.80 11.15 -9.80
N ILE A 232 -21.74 10.80 -9.06
CA ILE A 232 -20.97 9.57 -9.29
C ILE A 232 -21.86 8.33 -9.18
N GLU A 233 -22.68 8.24 -8.13
CA GLU A 233 -23.61 7.11 -7.93
C GLU A 233 -24.68 7.02 -9.03
N ASN A 234 -25.14 8.15 -9.57
CA ASN A 234 -26.08 8.20 -10.69
C ASN A 234 -25.42 7.75 -12.00
N ARG A 235 -24.17 8.17 -12.25
CA ARG A 235 -23.38 7.70 -13.40
C ARG A 235 -23.19 6.18 -13.36
N ILE A 236 -22.83 5.62 -12.20
CA ILE A 236 -22.72 4.15 -12.02
C ILE A 236 -24.03 3.43 -12.41
N LYS A 237 -25.20 3.99 -12.06
CA LYS A 237 -26.50 3.41 -12.41
C LYS A 237 -26.91 3.63 -13.86
N ARG A 238 -26.44 4.71 -14.48
CA ARG A 238 -26.81 5.15 -15.83
C ARG A 238 -26.16 4.30 -16.91
N TYR A 239 -24.86 4.05 -16.80
CA TYR A 239 -24.08 3.36 -17.83
C TYR A 239 -24.12 1.84 -17.63
N ARG A 240 -24.55 1.11 -18.66
CA ARG A 240 -24.73 -0.34 -18.64
C ARG A 240 -23.41 -1.10 -18.63
N CYS A 241 -22.33 -0.47 -19.08
CA CYS A 241 -20.98 -1.02 -19.01
C CYS A 241 -20.41 -1.06 -17.58
N ILE A 242 -21.05 -0.42 -16.58
CA ILE A 242 -20.55 -0.36 -15.21
C ILE A 242 -21.34 -1.31 -14.31
N THR A 243 -20.65 -2.27 -13.71
CA THR A 243 -21.20 -3.14 -12.66
C THR A 243 -20.54 -2.80 -11.32
N HIS A 244 -21.34 -2.53 -10.29
CA HIS A 244 -20.85 -2.19 -8.95
C HIS A 244 -21.14 -3.27 -7.91
N HIS A 245 -20.15 -3.57 -7.09
CA HIS A 245 -20.23 -4.42 -5.90
C HIS A 245 -19.64 -3.67 -4.70
N SER A 246 -20.35 -3.63 -3.57
CA SER A 246 -19.83 -3.00 -2.34
C SER A 246 -18.65 -3.75 -1.74
N GLN A 247 -18.66 -5.08 -1.86
CA GLN A 247 -17.62 -5.99 -1.40
C GLN A 247 -17.63 -7.25 -2.24
N MET A 248 -16.52 -7.98 -2.22
CA MET A 248 -16.37 -9.25 -2.93
C MET A 248 -15.50 -10.20 -2.10
N GLU A 249 -15.84 -11.48 -2.14
CA GLU A 249 -15.02 -12.53 -1.54
C GLU A 249 -13.68 -12.63 -2.29
N ASN A 250 -12.60 -12.97 -1.58
CA ASN A 250 -11.25 -12.90 -2.14
C ASN A 250 -11.04 -13.83 -3.34
N SER A 251 -11.55 -15.07 -3.29
CA SER A 251 -11.42 -16.02 -4.40
C SER A 251 -12.17 -15.54 -5.65
N ALA A 252 -13.38 -14.99 -5.47
CA ALA A 252 -14.13 -14.37 -6.57
C ALA A 252 -13.39 -13.15 -7.14
N LEU A 253 -12.79 -12.31 -6.29
CA LEU A 253 -12.00 -11.16 -6.72
C LEU A 253 -10.75 -11.57 -7.52
N MET A 254 -10.04 -12.62 -7.09
CA MET A 254 -8.90 -13.15 -7.84
C MET A 254 -9.31 -13.70 -9.22
N GLN A 255 -10.47 -14.38 -9.28
CA GLN A 255 -11.01 -14.83 -10.56
C GLN A 255 -11.33 -13.66 -11.47
N LEU A 256 -11.92 -12.59 -10.92
CA LEU A 256 -12.25 -11.40 -11.70
C LEU A 256 -10.99 -10.69 -12.20
N PHE A 257 -9.95 -10.53 -11.36
CA PHE A 257 -8.65 -10.02 -11.79
C PHE A 257 -8.07 -10.82 -12.97
N ARG A 258 -8.18 -12.14 -12.95
CA ARG A 258 -7.71 -13.01 -14.03
C ARG A 258 -8.48 -12.81 -15.34
N GLN A 259 -9.78 -12.50 -15.24
CA GLN A 259 -10.66 -12.30 -16.38
C GLN A 259 -10.61 -10.88 -16.95
N SER A 260 -10.08 -9.92 -16.20
CA SER A 260 -9.90 -8.54 -16.63
C SER A 260 -8.68 -8.37 -17.54
N ASP A 261 -8.79 -7.41 -18.45
CA ASP A 261 -7.72 -6.97 -19.33
C ASP A 261 -6.79 -5.99 -18.62
N ALA A 262 -7.34 -5.06 -17.82
CA ALA A 262 -6.57 -4.11 -17.03
C ALA A 262 -7.23 -3.77 -15.69
N GLY A 263 -6.39 -3.55 -14.69
CA GLY A 263 -6.76 -3.07 -13.37
C GLY A 263 -6.64 -1.56 -13.24
N LEU A 264 -7.42 -0.96 -12.33
CA LEU A 264 -7.47 0.48 -12.10
C LEU A 264 -7.28 0.78 -10.61
N LEU A 265 -6.28 1.59 -10.28
CA LEU A 265 -6.06 2.14 -8.94
C LEU A 265 -5.49 3.56 -8.98
N PRO A 266 -6.22 4.56 -9.53
CA PRO A 266 -5.81 5.96 -9.59
C PRO A 266 -5.99 6.66 -8.24
N THR A 267 -5.42 6.08 -7.18
CA THR A 267 -5.70 6.47 -5.79
C THR A 267 -5.10 7.81 -5.40
N TRP A 268 -5.84 8.57 -4.59
CA TRP A 268 -5.39 9.82 -3.99
C TRP A 268 -4.35 9.63 -2.88
N GLN A 269 -4.34 8.46 -2.24
CA GLN A 269 -3.38 8.13 -1.20
C GLN A 269 -3.26 6.62 -1.05
N GLU A 270 -2.04 6.13 -1.10
CA GLU A 270 -1.70 4.74 -0.83
C GLU A 270 -0.33 4.65 -0.18
N THR A 271 -0.16 3.70 0.75
CA THR A 271 1.15 3.44 1.37
C THR A 271 2.01 2.57 0.46
N TYR A 272 1.44 1.44 0.05
CA TYR A 272 2.12 0.42 -0.76
C TYR A 272 1.37 0.04 -2.04
N GLY A 273 0.14 -0.49 -1.92
CA GLY A 273 -0.67 -0.92 -3.07
C GLY A 273 -0.73 -2.43 -3.27
N PHE A 274 -1.03 -3.21 -2.22
CA PHE A 274 -1.09 -4.68 -2.32
C PHE A 274 -2.03 -5.20 -3.42
N SER A 275 -3.15 -4.53 -3.68
CA SER A 275 -4.09 -4.92 -4.74
C SER A 275 -3.47 -4.84 -6.13
N VAL A 276 -2.48 -3.97 -6.35
CA VAL A 276 -1.70 -3.93 -7.61
C VAL A 276 -0.93 -5.23 -7.79
N LEU A 277 -0.26 -5.72 -6.73
CA LEU A 277 0.46 -7.00 -6.79
C LEU A 277 -0.51 -8.16 -7.03
N GLU A 278 -1.68 -8.15 -6.41
CA GLU A 278 -2.72 -9.19 -6.59
C GLU A 278 -3.25 -9.23 -8.03
N MET A 279 -3.45 -8.06 -8.66
CA MET A 279 -3.82 -7.94 -10.08
C MET A 279 -2.68 -8.43 -10.98
N GLN A 280 -1.46 -7.94 -10.76
CA GLN A 280 -0.27 -8.35 -11.53
C GLN A 280 -0.02 -9.86 -11.43
N ALA A 281 -0.23 -10.47 -10.27
CA ALA A 281 -0.08 -11.90 -10.05
C ALA A 281 -1.12 -12.76 -10.78
N ASN A 282 -2.22 -12.14 -11.26
CA ASN A 282 -3.22 -12.74 -12.14
C ASN A 282 -2.99 -12.35 -13.62
N GLY A 283 -1.87 -11.72 -13.96
CA GLY A 283 -1.59 -11.24 -15.32
C GLY A 283 -2.42 -10.03 -15.72
N CYS A 284 -2.96 -9.28 -14.75
CA CYS A 284 -3.73 -8.08 -14.99
C CYS A 284 -2.83 -6.85 -14.78
N PRO A 285 -2.33 -6.21 -15.86
CA PRO A 285 -1.56 -4.98 -15.75
C PRO A 285 -2.45 -3.84 -15.22
N VAL A 286 -1.86 -2.87 -14.52
CA VAL A 286 -2.63 -1.89 -13.73
C VAL A 286 -2.32 -0.46 -14.16
N ILE A 287 -3.35 0.39 -14.21
CA ILE A 287 -3.24 1.84 -14.32
C ILE A 287 -3.32 2.43 -12.91
N THR A 288 -2.22 3.00 -12.43
CA THR A 288 -2.12 3.55 -11.07
C THR A 288 -1.85 5.05 -11.10
N SER A 289 -2.10 5.73 -9.98
CA SER A 289 -1.46 7.03 -9.73
C SER A 289 0.03 6.86 -9.39
N ASN A 290 0.77 7.96 -9.26
CA ASN A 290 2.19 7.96 -8.92
C ASN A 290 2.50 8.07 -7.42
N VAL A 291 1.51 7.91 -6.54
CA VAL A 291 1.72 8.11 -5.10
C VAL A 291 2.59 7.02 -4.48
N ARG A 292 3.51 7.44 -3.62
CA ARG A 292 4.41 6.59 -2.81
C ARG A 292 5.06 5.43 -3.56
N ALA A 293 4.75 4.19 -3.20
CA ALA A 293 5.39 2.99 -3.72
C ALA A 293 4.81 2.53 -5.07
N LEU A 294 3.71 3.14 -5.55
CA LEU A 294 3.06 2.70 -6.79
C LEU A 294 4.00 2.72 -8.00
N PRO A 295 4.85 3.74 -8.22
CA PRO A 295 5.82 3.71 -9.32
C PRO A 295 6.89 2.62 -9.16
N GLU A 296 7.18 2.19 -7.93
CA GLU A 296 8.13 1.11 -7.66
C GLU A 296 7.54 -0.25 -8.03
N ILE A 297 6.26 -0.49 -7.70
CA ILE A 297 5.59 -1.77 -7.95
C ILE A 297 4.88 -1.87 -9.30
N ASN A 298 4.58 -0.74 -9.94
CA ASN A 298 3.88 -0.66 -11.22
C ASN A 298 4.67 0.18 -12.26
N PRO A 299 5.93 -0.20 -12.57
CA PRO A 299 6.73 0.52 -13.55
C PRO A 299 6.11 0.49 -14.95
N ALA A 300 6.57 1.40 -15.82
CA ALA A 300 6.03 1.58 -17.17
C ALA A 300 6.13 0.34 -18.07
N ASN A 301 6.99 -0.65 -17.77
CA ASN A 301 7.03 -1.91 -18.51
C ASN A 301 5.95 -2.91 -18.07
N ALA A 302 5.43 -2.83 -16.83
CA ALA A 302 4.46 -3.77 -16.26
C ALA A 302 3.03 -3.19 -16.12
N GLY A 303 2.88 -1.86 -16.23
CA GLY A 303 1.59 -1.19 -16.16
C GLY A 303 1.68 0.25 -16.65
N TRP A 304 0.82 1.12 -16.11
CA TRP A 304 0.79 2.55 -16.40
C TRP A 304 0.74 3.37 -15.11
N VAL A 305 1.45 4.48 -15.09
CA VAL A 305 1.48 5.41 -13.97
C VAL A 305 1.02 6.78 -14.45
N ILE A 306 -0.06 7.27 -13.89
CA ILE A 306 -0.55 8.63 -14.09
C ILE A 306 0.27 9.54 -13.19
N ALA A 307 1.14 10.33 -13.81
CA ALA A 307 2.00 11.26 -13.13
C ALA A 307 1.25 12.56 -12.82
N SER A 308 1.25 12.95 -11.55
CA SER A 308 0.84 14.29 -11.12
C SER A 308 1.83 14.82 -10.07
N PRO A 309 1.90 16.14 -9.83
CA PRO A 309 2.86 16.71 -8.88
C PRO A 309 2.70 16.13 -7.46
N LEU A 310 3.81 15.74 -6.85
CA LEU A 310 3.88 15.20 -5.50
C LEU A 310 4.72 16.08 -4.58
N ASN A 311 4.45 16.00 -3.28
CA ASN A 311 5.33 16.56 -2.26
C ASN A 311 6.58 15.69 -2.06
N ALA A 312 7.48 16.11 -1.17
CA ALA A 312 8.71 15.38 -0.88
C ALA A 312 8.45 13.93 -0.44
N ASP A 313 7.32 13.64 0.20
CA ASP A 313 6.94 12.32 0.71
C ASP A 313 6.20 11.46 -0.34
N ARG A 314 6.23 11.89 -1.60
CA ARG A 314 5.55 11.25 -2.73
C ARG A 314 4.04 11.15 -2.52
N GLU A 315 3.44 12.17 -1.91
CA GLU A 315 2.00 12.29 -1.73
C GLU A 315 1.43 13.52 -2.43
N TYR A 316 0.14 13.49 -2.75
CA TYR A 316 -0.58 14.69 -3.15
C TYR A 316 -0.72 15.66 -1.98
N SER A 317 -0.44 16.94 -2.23
CA SER A 317 -0.68 18.01 -1.29
C SER A 317 -1.93 18.76 -1.72
N ILE A 318 -3.02 18.67 -0.97
CA ILE A 318 -4.24 19.42 -1.22
C ILE A 318 -4.34 20.58 -0.23
N THR A 319 -4.06 21.80 -0.71
CA THR A 319 -4.12 23.05 0.07
C THR A 319 -5.24 23.98 -0.36
N SER A 320 -5.91 23.73 -1.49
CA SER A 320 -7.09 24.49 -1.94
C SER A 320 -8.08 23.60 -2.70
N ALA A 321 -9.33 24.07 -2.83
CA ALA A 321 -10.35 23.41 -3.64
C ALA A 321 -9.98 23.40 -5.13
N GLU A 322 -9.35 24.47 -5.62
CA GLU A 322 -8.85 24.57 -6.99
C GLU A 322 -7.79 23.52 -7.29
N GLN A 323 -6.80 23.36 -6.39
CA GLN A 323 -5.76 22.36 -6.54
C GLN A 323 -6.33 20.93 -6.52
N LYS A 324 -7.32 20.67 -5.65
CA LYS A 324 -8.06 19.40 -5.67
C LYS A 324 -8.68 19.14 -7.04
N SER A 325 -9.39 20.13 -7.58
CA SER A 325 -10.05 20.02 -8.89
C SER A 325 -9.06 19.82 -10.03
N GLN A 326 -7.94 20.55 -10.04
CA GLN A 326 -6.88 20.39 -11.05
C GLN A 326 -6.27 18.99 -11.00
N LEU A 327 -5.96 18.48 -9.81
CA LEU A 327 -5.41 17.15 -9.65
C LEU A 327 -6.41 16.06 -10.07
N ARG A 328 -7.69 16.23 -9.71
CA ARG A 328 -8.76 15.32 -10.18
C ARG A 328 -8.81 15.26 -11.70
N ARG A 329 -8.82 16.42 -12.37
CA ARG A 329 -8.79 16.47 -13.84
C ARG A 329 -7.55 15.78 -14.40
N SER A 330 -6.37 16.02 -13.83
CA SER A 330 -5.14 15.33 -14.24
C SER A 330 -5.25 13.80 -14.12
N LEU A 331 -5.86 13.28 -13.05
CA LEU A 331 -6.10 11.85 -12.89
C LEU A 331 -7.10 11.31 -13.93
N VAL A 332 -8.21 12.03 -14.14
CA VAL A 332 -9.25 11.68 -15.12
C VAL A 332 -8.67 11.69 -16.53
N ASP A 333 -7.98 12.75 -16.95
CA ASP A 333 -7.37 12.88 -18.26
C ASP A 333 -6.28 11.82 -18.50
N GLY A 334 -5.51 11.48 -17.47
CA GLY A 334 -4.54 10.38 -17.51
C GLY A 334 -5.19 9.02 -17.73
N LEU A 335 -6.30 8.74 -17.04
CA LEU A 335 -7.11 7.54 -17.28
C LEU A 335 -7.64 7.52 -18.71
N LYS A 336 -8.26 8.63 -19.15
CA LYS A 336 -8.85 8.74 -20.50
C LYS A 336 -7.83 8.47 -21.59
N SER A 337 -6.68 9.14 -21.50
CA SER A 337 -5.59 9.00 -22.48
C SER A 337 -5.04 7.57 -22.52
N THR A 338 -4.88 6.94 -21.34
CA THR A 338 -4.37 5.57 -21.25
C THR A 338 -5.37 4.56 -21.83
N LEU A 339 -6.65 4.70 -21.52
CA LEU A 339 -7.71 3.82 -22.04
C LEU A 339 -7.83 3.89 -23.55
N LEU A 340 -7.77 5.09 -24.12
CA LEU A 340 -7.79 5.28 -25.56
C LEU A 340 -6.56 4.68 -26.25
N ALA A 341 -5.37 4.85 -25.68
CA ALA A 341 -4.16 4.22 -26.19
C ALA A 341 -4.22 2.68 -26.13
N ILE A 342 -4.85 2.11 -25.09
CA ILE A 342 -5.10 0.66 -24.98
C ILE A 342 -6.06 0.19 -26.09
N ILE A 343 -7.09 0.98 -26.40
CA ILE A 343 -8.07 0.62 -27.44
C ILE A 343 -7.48 0.72 -28.84
N GLU A 344 -6.63 1.71 -29.08
CA GLU A 344 -5.87 1.85 -30.33
C GLU A 344 -4.86 0.72 -30.51
N ARG A 345 -4.23 0.27 -29.41
CA ARG A 345 -3.16 -0.73 -29.42
C ARG A 345 -3.37 -1.85 -28.38
N PRO A 346 -4.36 -2.74 -28.55
CA PRO A 346 -4.74 -3.71 -27.51
C PRO A 346 -3.68 -4.79 -27.23
N GLU A 347 -2.73 -5.03 -28.12
CA GLU A 347 -1.63 -5.98 -27.90
C GLU A 347 -0.73 -5.60 -26.71
N ILE A 348 -0.70 -4.31 -26.34
CA ILE A 348 0.07 -3.82 -25.19
C ILE A 348 -0.39 -4.46 -23.87
N LEU A 349 -1.64 -4.91 -23.79
CA LEU A 349 -2.21 -5.58 -22.62
C LEU A 349 -1.53 -6.94 -22.40
N GLN A 350 -1.23 -7.67 -23.49
CA GLN A 350 -0.51 -8.93 -23.40
C GLN A 350 0.92 -8.69 -22.95
N GLU A 351 1.63 -7.75 -23.58
CA GLU A 351 3.02 -7.40 -23.25
C GLU A 351 3.16 -7.02 -21.77
N LYS A 352 2.31 -6.09 -21.29
CA LYS A 352 2.36 -5.63 -19.89
C LYS A 352 1.86 -6.69 -18.91
N GLY A 353 0.89 -7.52 -19.28
CA GLY A 353 0.41 -8.63 -18.46
C GLY A 353 1.51 -9.67 -18.20
N GLU A 354 2.30 -10.01 -19.22
CA GLU A 354 3.46 -10.90 -19.05
C GLU A 354 4.57 -10.24 -18.23
N ALA A 355 4.86 -8.96 -18.48
CA ALA A 355 5.84 -8.21 -17.69
C ALA A 355 5.44 -8.09 -16.21
N ALA A 356 4.15 -7.92 -15.92
CA ALA A 356 3.60 -7.95 -14.57
C ALA A 356 3.83 -9.31 -13.88
N ILE A 357 3.56 -10.42 -14.56
CA ILE A 357 3.82 -11.77 -14.05
C ILE A 357 5.31 -11.99 -13.76
N LEU A 358 6.17 -11.61 -14.71
CA LEU A 358 7.62 -11.74 -14.58
C LEU A 358 8.13 -10.94 -13.37
N ARG A 359 7.62 -9.72 -13.20
CA ARG A 359 7.95 -8.87 -12.06
C ARG A 359 7.60 -9.51 -10.72
N ILE A 360 6.44 -10.15 -10.60
CA ILE A 360 6.07 -10.89 -9.38
C ILE A 360 7.08 -12.02 -9.12
N LYS A 361 7.47 -12.78 -10.15
CA LYS A 361 8.47 -13.87 -10.02
C LYS A 361 9.85 -13.37 -9.62
N GLU A 362 10.25 -12.19 -10.08
CA GLU A 362 11.61 -11.69 -9.85
C GLU A 362 11.74 -10.89 -8.55
N GLN A 363 10.76 -10.04 -8.25
CA GLN A 363 10.87 -8.99 -7.23
C GLN A 363 9.94 -9.21 -6.03
N HIS A 364 8.94 -10.09 -6.15
CA HIS A 364 7.97 -10.39 -5.09
C HIS A 364 7.86 -11.89 -4.81
N ASP A 365 8.90 -12.67 -5.16
CA ASP A 365 8.91 -14.11 -4.93
C ASP A 365 8.84 -14.45 -3.44
N THR A 366 7.93 -15.35 -3.11
CA THR A 366 7.63 -15.70 -1.71
C THR A 366 8.78 -16.46 -1.07
N GLN A 367 9.48 -17.34 -1.79
CA GLN A 367 10.57 -18.14 -1.23
C GLN A 367 11.81 -17.28 -0.96
N ARG A 368 12.17 -16.40 -1.89
CA ARG A 368 13.24 -15.42 -1.70
C ARG A 368 12.96 -14.49 -0.52
N TYR A 369 11.71 -14.03 -0.38
CA TYR A 369 11.30 -13.20 0.75
C TYR A 369 11.41 -13.95 2.09
N ILE A 370 10.93 -15.19 2.16
CA ILE A 370 11.06 -16.06 3.34
C ILE A 370 12.52 -16.27 3.72
N ALA A 371 13.37 -16.62 2.74
CA ALA A 371 14.80 -16.83 2.97
C ALA A 371 15.46 -15.56 3.54
N ARG A 372 15.12 -14.38 2.99
CA ARG A 372 15.65 -13.10 3.45
C ARG A 372 15.16 -12.77 4.87
N LEU A 373 13.90 -13.02 5.21
CA LEU A 373 13.41 -12.86 6.58
C LEU A 373 14.13 -13.76 7.58
N ASN A 374 14.32 -15.04 7.24
CA ASN A 374 15.01 -15.99 8.11
C ASN A 374 16.47 -15.58 8.36
N GLU A 375 17.15 -15.02 7.35
CA GLU A 375 18.48 -14.44 7.51
C GLU A 375 18.48 -13.27 8.51
N ILE A 376 17.53 -12.35 8.38
CA ILE A 376 17.38 -11.20 9.30
C ILE A 376 17.09 -11.68 10.72
N TYR A 377 16.22 -12.68 10.91
CA TYR A 377 15.95 -13.23 12.24
C TYR A 377 17.18 -13.86 12.89
N SER A 378 18.05 -14.47 12.07
CA SER A 378 19.22 -15.20 12.56
C SER A 378 20.42 -14.29 12.83
N ARG A 379 20.67 -13.32 11.94
CA ARG A 379 21.90 -12.51 11.90
C ARG A 379 21.68 -11.01 12.02
N GLY A 380 20.43 -10.55 11.96
CA GLY A 380 20.11 -9.15 11.77
C GLY A 380 20.38 -8.65 10.35
N VAL A 381 20.15 -7.37 10.12
CA VAL A 381 20.44 -6.70 8.85
C VAL A 381 21.96 -6.56 8.71
N MET A 382 22.54 -7.34 7.80
CA MET A 382 23.98 -7.31 7.47
C MET A 382 24.24 -6.35 6.30
N ASN A 383 25.31 -5.52 6.40
CA ASN A 383 25.88 -4.60 5.41
C ASN A 383 24.99 -4.26 4.20
N VAL A 384 24.44 -3.04 4.23
CA VAL A 384 23.56 -2.46 3.20
C VAL A 384 24.29 -2.06 1.90
N THR A 385 25.28 -2.84 1.45
CA THR A 385 26.17 -2.42 0.36
C THR A 385 25.59 -2.56 -1.05
N GLN A 386 24.42 -3.16 -1.25
CA GLN A 386 23.80 -3.23 -2.58
C GLN A 386 22.28 -3.12 -2.47
N HIS A 387 21.78 -1.89 -2.39
CA HIS A 387 20.54 -1.63 -3.11
C HIS A 387 20.93 -1.46 -4.58
N PRO A 388 20.19 -2.04 -5.54
CA PRO A 388 20.25 -1.52 -6.90
C PRO A 388 20.01 0.00 -6.82
N PRO A 389 20.72 0.82 -7.61
CA PRO A 389 20.49 2.25 -7.62
C PRO A 389 18.99 2.50 -7.72
N VAL A 390 18.49 3.46 -6.93
CA VAL A 390 17.15 4.02 -7.10
C VAL A 390 17.03 4.27 -8.59
N VAL A 391 16.12 3.55 -9.26
CA VAL A 391 15.79 3.87 -10.63
C VAL A 391 15.27 5.29 -10.55
N SER A 392 16.08 6.23 -11.03
CA SER A 392 15.65 7.59 -11.29
C SER A 392 14.47 7.46 -12.23
N ILE A 393 13.27 7.68 -11.71
CA ILE A 393 12.06 7.80 -12.52
C ILE A 393 12.04 9.22 -13.06
#